data_AF-A0A7X2Z8P8-F1
#
_entry.id   AF-A0A7X2Z8P8-F1
#
_cell.length_a   1.000
_cell.length_b   1.000
_cell.length_c   1.000
_cell.angle_alpha   90.00
_cell.angle_beta   90.00
_cell.angle_gamma   90.00
#
_symmetry.space_group_name_H-M   'P 1'
#
loop_
_entity.id
_entity.type
_entity.pdbx_description
1 polymer ?
#
loop_
_entity_poly.entity_id
_entity_poly.type
_entity_poly.pdbx_seq_one_letter_code
_entity_poly.pdbx_strand_id
1 'polypeptide(L)' 'MSEPAKEPDKVKFCNGCGHSMHDPSSIIIEYWSSHHTVYFCWCHACGWRGEVVEVKRMITTETEE' A
#
# COMPACT_ATOMS: atom_id res chain seq x y z
N MET A 1 6.72 -27.82 -11.70
CA MET A 1 7.11 -26.45 -12.11
C MET A 1 6.24 -25.52 -11.29
N SER A 2 6.79 -24.91 -10.25
CA SER A 2 6.07 -23.97 -9.37
C SER A 2 5.72 -22.71 -10.18
N GLU A 3 4.45 -22.32 -10.15
CA GLU A 3 3.99 -21.06 -10.74
C GLU A 3 4.80 -19.89 -10.15
N PRO A 4 5.21 -18.90 -10.96
CA PRO A 4 5.84 -17.70 -10.41
C PRO A 4 4.82 -17.04 -9.48
N ALA A 5 5.22 -16.78 -8.24
CA ALA A 5 4.41 -16.04 -7.29
C ALA A 5 4.01 -14.71 -7.93
N LYS A 6 2.70 -14.50 -8.12
CA LYS A 6 2.14 -13.24 -8.61
C LYS A 6 2.74 -12.12 -7.76
N GLU A 7 3.50 -11.22 -8.39
CA GLU A 7 4.12 -10.09 -7.70
C GLU A 7 2.98 -9.32 -7.00
N PRO A 8 3.05 -9.09 -5.68
CA PRO A 8 1.98 -8.44 -4.95
C PRO A 8 1.68 -7.11 -5.63
N ASP A 9 0.40 -6.85 -5.87
CA ASP A 9 -0.06 -5.64 -6.54
C ASP A 9 0.48 -4.41 -5.77
N LYS A 10 1.58 -3.82 -6.28
CA LYS A 10 2.23 -2.62 -5.72
C LYS A 10 1.19 -1.51 -5.54
N VAL A 11 1.39 -0.60 -4.59
CA VAL A 11 0.48 0.53 -4.36
C VAL A 11 0.30 1.32 -5.66
N LYS A 12 -0.90 1.23 -6.27
CA LYS A 12 -1.19 1.84 -7.59
C LYS A 12 -1.75 3.25 -7.49
N PHE A 13 -2.55 3.51 -6.45
CA PHE A 13 -3.30 4.75 -6.29
C PHE A 13 -3.11 5.33 -4.89
N CYS A 14 -3.18 6.66 -4.79
CA CYS A 14 -3.06 7.39 -3.53
C CYS A 14 -4.32 7.20 -2.67
N ASN A 15 -4.14 6.82 -1.39
CA ASN A 15 -5.24 6.69 -0.43
C ASN A 15 -5.92 8.03 -0.09
N GLY A 16 -5.26 9.16 -0.34
CA GLY A 16 -5.80 10.49 -0.07
C GLY A 16 -6.65 11.05 -1.22
N CYS A 17 -6.22 10.88 -2.48
CA CYS A 17 -6.87 11.53 -3.63
C CYS A 17 -7.14 10.62 -4.84
N GLY A 18 -6.74 9.35 -4.80
CA GLY A 18 -6.91 8.40 -5.90
C GLY A 18 -5.96 8.61 -7.09
N HIS A 19 -5.07 9.59 -7.06
CA HIS A 19 -4.09 9.82 -8.13
C HIS A 19 -3.10 8.65 -8.25
N SER A 20 -2.57 8.42 -9.46
CA SER A 20 -1.59 7.34 -9.70
C SER A 20 -0.32 7.56 -8.88
N MET A 21 0.12 6.51 -8.17
CA MET A 21 1.37 6.52 -7.42
C MET A 21 2.58 6.13 -8.28
N HIS A 22 2.37 5.73 -9.54
CA HIS A 22 3.42 5.46 -10.51
C HIS A 22 3.89 6.70 -11.28
N ASP A 23 3.36 7.88 -10.96
CA ASP A 23 3.95 9.14 -11.42
C ASP A 23 5.38 9.28 -10.88
N PRO A 24 6.40 9.57 -11.72
CA PRO A 24 7.79 9.70 -11.28
C PRO A 24 8.03 10.78 -10.22
N SER A 25 7.10 11.73 -10.08
CA SER A 25 7.13 12.77 -9.06
C SER A 25 6.64 12.26 -7.71
N SER A 26 5.91 11.14 -7.66
CA SER A 26 5.49 10.48 -6.42
C SER A 26 6.56 9.49 -5.94
N ILE A 27 6.55 9.16 -4.65
CA ILE A 27 7.54 8.27 -4.04
C ILE A 27 6.84 7.03 -3.49
N ILE A 28 7.37 5.86 -3.83
CA ILE A 28 7.06 4.58 -3.18
C ILE A 28 8.39 3.94 -2.77
N ILE A 29 8.54 3.65 -1.48
CA ILE A 29 9.69 2.92 -0.94
C ILE A 29 9.17 1.64 -0.30
N GLU A 30 9.62 0.51 -0.82
CA GLU A 30 9.37 -0.80 -0.21
C GLU A 30 10.44 -1.10 0.83
N TYR A 31 10.01 -1.58 2.00
CA TYR A 31 10.88 -2.13 3.03
C TYR A 31 10.17 -3.24 3.80
N TRP A 32 10.93 -3.98 4.60
CA TRP A 32 10.41 -5.08 5.40
C TRP A 32 10.46 -4.74 6.88
N SER A 33 9.36 -5.00 7.57
CA SER A 33 9.27 -4.95 9.04
C SER A 33 8.84 -6.33 9.52
N SER A 34 9.80 -7.09 10.05
CA SER A 34 9.61 -8.50 10.43
C SER A 34 9.06 -9.36 9.27
N HIS A 35 7.78 -9.77 9.35
CA HIS A 35 7.11 -10.57 8.32
C HIS A 35 6.19 -9.75 7.39
N HIS A 36 6.21 -8.42 7.52
CA HIS A 36 5.39 -7.52 6.73
C HIS A 36 6.22 -6.84 5.64
N THR A 37 5.69 -6.85 4.42
CA THR A 37 6.10 -5.90 3.39
C THR A 37 5.35 -4.60 3.63
N VAL A 38 6.10 -3.50 3.75
CA VAL A 38 5.55 -2.17 3.99
C VAL A 38 5.97 -1.24 2.87
N TYR A 39 5.04 -0.39 2.43
CA TYR A 39 5.28 0.61 1.41
C TYR A 39 5.12 2.00 2.04
N PHE A 40 6.22 2.73 2.19
CA PHE A 40 6.13 4.16 2.47
C PHE A 40 5.77 4.88 1.17
N CYS A 41 4.74 5.71 1.24
CA CYS A 41 4.18 6.41 0.09
C CYS A 41 4.15 7.91 0.34
N TRP A 42 4.52 8.69 -0.67
CA TRP A 42 4.27 10.14 -0.74
C TRP A 42 3.68 10.50 -2.11
N CYS A 43 2.53 11.16 -2.10
CA CYS A 43 1.83 11.58 -3.31
C CYS A 43 2.15 13.04 -3.66
N HIS A 44 2.69 13.28 -4.84
CA HIS A 44 3.00 14.64 -5.29
C HIS A 44 1.73 15.49 -5.50
N ALA A 45 0.61 14.86 -5.88
CA ALA A 45 -0.61 15.56 -6.29
C ALA A 45 -1.39 16.18 -5.13
N CYS A 46 -1.45 15.49 -3.98
CA CYS A 46 -2.20 15.96 -2.80
C CYS A 46 -1.37 16.09 -1.53
N GLY A 47 -0.09 15.69 -1.56
CA GLY A 47 0.81 15.72 -0.41
C GLY A 47 0.54 14.64 0.64
N TRP A 48 -0.40 13.71 0.40
CA TRP A 48 -0.63 12.58 1.31
C TRP A 48 0.65 11.77 1.49
N ARG A 49 0.92 11.39 2.74
CA ARG A 49 2.06 10.56 3.14
C ARG A 49 1.63 9.52 4.16
N GLY A 50 2.13 8.31 4.02
CA GLY A 50 1.82 7.25 4.96
C GLY A 50 2.44 5.91 4.57
N GLU A 51 2.32 4.97 5.48
CA GLU A 51 2.74 3.58 5.26
C GLU A 51 1.51 2.76 4.87
N VAL A 52 1.68 1.89 3.87
CA VAL A 52 0.68 0.93 3.42
C VAL A 52 1.26 -0.46 3.66
N VAL A 53 0.52 -1.27 4.41
CA VAL A 53 0.86 -2.67 4.70
C VAL A 53 -0.27 -3.56 4.20
N GLU A 54 0.08 -4.72 3.63
CA GLU A 54 -0.91 -5.72 3.24
C GLU A 54 -1.57 -6.32 4.50
N VAL A 55 -2.89 -6.16 4.61
CA VAL A 55 -3.70 -6.82 5.64
C VAL A 55 -4.25 -8.12 5.08
N LYS A 56 -3.65 -9.25 5.48
CA LYS A 56 -4.06 -10.59 5.01
C LYS A 56 -5.36 -11.10 5.65
N ARG A 57 -5.67 -10.63 6.86
CA ARG A 57 -6.84 -11.03 7.63
C ARG A 57 -7.23 -9.90 8.58
N MET A 58 -8.52 -9.63 8.69
CA MET A 58 -9.10 -8.70 9.65
C MET A 58 -10.18 -9.43 10.46
N ILE A 59 -10.16 -9.27 11.77
CA ILE A 59 -11.22 -9.71 12.68
C ILE A 59 -11.70 -8.45 13.38
N THR A 60 -12.98 -8.13 13.24
CA THR A 60 -13.60 -6.96 13.86
C THR A 60 -14.97 -7.32 14.41
N THR A 61 -15.43 -6.56 15.39
CA THR A 61 -16.79 -6.65 15.94
C THR A 61 -17.62 -5.52 15.35
N GLU A 62 -18.86 -5.82 14.98
CA GLU A 62 -19.83 -4.80 14.59
C GLU A 62 -20.33 -4.06 15.84
N THR A 63 -20.35 -2.73 15.81
CA THR A 63 -20.95 -1.91 16.87
C THR A 63 -22.45 -1.83 16.69
N GLU A 64 -23.22 -1.96 17.77
CA GLU A 64 -24.65 -1.64 17.79
C GLU A 64 -24.81 -0.11 17.63
N GLU A 65 -25.63 0.34 16.66
CA GLU A 65 -25.96 1.76 16.42
C GLU A 65 -26.83 2.37 17.54
#